data_AF-A0A8J6SRN5-F1
#
_entry.id   AF-A0A8J6SRN5-F1
#
_cell.length_a   1.000
_cell.length_b   1.000
_cell.length_c   1.000
_cell.angle_alpha   90.00
_cell.angle_beta   90.00
_cell.angle_gamma   90.00
#
_symmetry.space_group_name_H-M   'P 1'
#
loop_
_entity.id
_entity.type
_entity.pdbx_description
1 polymer ?
#
loop_
_entity_poly.entity_id
_entity_poly.type
_entity_poly.pdbx_seq_one_letter_code
_entity_poly.pdbx_strand_id
1 'polypeptide(L)'
;MLVMAEAGAGKTVLGNRLASELAATYSIAIASYTGALKAALISIAKQLDIPTTTPTYNKDGDITGEKPMSADQLREEIASNCDSGTLIICDSAERWSASLRYWLEGLHNQGIVLLLLASRNPERDIFLKMPVLLQLEGIPELEMRSLISQEAQHQGLKLNTQQLASITSRAGGNITRAKYLVQQLRLGEESEVFKSANQYRSITPFLMAGLAAFSILRYLANGDPAMRLIGGAALVLYMVIRQLSKA
;
A
#
# COMPACT_ATOMS: atom_id res chain seq x y z
N MET A 1 -9.15 -18.26 -3.10
CA MET A 1 -9.81 -16.98 -3.44
C MET A 1 -8.78 -15.86 -3.39
N LEU A 2 -8.90 -14.85 -4.26
CA LEU A 2 -7.99 -13.69 -4.31
C LEU A 2 -8.78 -12.38 -4.12
N VAL A 3 -8.34 -11.56 -3.16
CA VAL A 3 -8.85 -10.20 -2.94
C VAL A 3 -7.74 -9.21 -3.25
N MET A 4 -8.03 -8.28 -4.16
CA MET A 4 -7.10 -7.24 -4.60
C MET A 4 -7.57 -5.87 -4.15
N ALA A 5 -6.65 -5.02 -3.77
CA ALA A 5 -6.93 -3.62 -3.46
C ALA A 5 -5.61 -2.85 -3.42
N GLU A 6 -5.65 -1.53 -3.48
CA GLU A 6 -4.45 -0.74 -3.18
C GLU A 6 -4.00 -0.90 -1.71
N ALA A 7 -2.73 -0.57 -1.44
CA ALA A 7 -2.20 -0.53 -0.09
C ALA A 7 -2.96 0.54 0.72
N GLY A 8 -3.46 0.20 1.92
CA GLY A 8 -4.26 1.12 2.74
C GLY A 8 -5.77 1.17 2.44
N ALA A 9 -6.24 0.36 1.49
CA ALA A 9 -7.68 0.20 1.21
C ALA A 9 -8.44 -0.66 2.26
N GLY A 10 -7.74 -1.21 3.27
CA GLY A 10 -8.37 -1.97 4.36
C GLY A 10 -8.45 -3.49 4.16
N LYS A 11 -7.70 -4.07 3.21
CA LYS A 11 -7.67 -5.54 2.98
C LYS A 11 -7.43 -6.36 4.25
N THR A 12 -6.44 -5.98 5.05
CA THR A 12 -6.12 -6.67 6.31
C THR A 12 -7.27 -6.59 7.31
N VAL A 13 -7.98 -5.46 7.37
CA VAL A 13 -9.16 -5.28 8.22
C VAL A 13 -10.30 -6.19 7.75
N LEU A 14 -10.52 -6.27 6.44
CA LEU A 14 -11.50 -7.19 5.85
C LEU A 14 -11.16 -8.66 6.16
N GLY A 15 -9.90 -9.05 6.00
CA GLY A 15 -9.42 -10.41 6.32
C GLY A 15 -9.64 -10.77 7.79
N ASN A 16 -9.29 -9.88 8.71
CA ASN A 16 -9.51 -10.08 10.14
C ASN A 16 -11.00 -10.19 10.49
N ARG A 17 -11.85 -9.37 9.87
CA ARG A 17 -13.30 -9.42 10.10
C ARG A 17 -13.90 -10.71 9.56
N LEU A 18 -13.53 -11.11 8.35
CA LEU A 18 -13.95 -12.38 7.78
C LEU A 18 -13.51 -13.57 8.66
N ALA A 19 -12.28 -13.52 9.18
CA ALA A 19 -11.81 -14.53 10.14
C ALA A 19 -12.72 -14.57 11.37
N SER A 20 -13.08 -13.42 11.95
CA SER A 20 -13.95 -13.40 13.13
C SER A 20 -15.36 -13.95 12.85
N GLU A 21 -15.91 -13.71 11.66
CA GLU A 21 -17.25 -14.20 11.28
C GLU A 21 -17.25 -15.69 10.94
N LEU A 22 -16.16 -16.21 10.38
CA LEU A 22 -16.03 -17.62 9.98
C LEU A 22 -15.39 -18.53 11.03
N ALA A 23 -14.94 -17.99 12.16
CA ALA A 23 -14.26 -18.74 13.23
C ALA A 23 -15.12 -19.86 13.83
N ALA A 24 -16.45 -19.77 13.73
CA ALA A 24 -17.36 -20.82 14.18
C ALA A 24 -17.41 -22.04 13.22
N THR A 25 -16.98 -21.88 11.97
CA THR A 25 -17.07 -22.90 10.92
C THR A 25 -15.71 -23.44 10.51
N TYR A 26 -14.67 -22.60 10.55
CA TYR A 26 -13.34 -22.95 10.09
C TYR A 26 -12.31 -22.82 11.21
N SER A 27 -11.26 -23.65 11.16
CA SER A 27 -10.00 -23.36 11.85
C SER A 27 -9.22 -22.34 11.04
N ILE A 28 -8.85 -21.20 11.62
CA ILE A 28 -8.38 -20.03 10.86
C ILE A 28 -6.97 -19.61 11.27
N ALA A 29 -6.12 -19.41 10.27
CA ALA A 29 -4.83 -18.76 10.45
C ALA A 29 -4.69 -17.54 9.54
N ILE A 30 -4.20 -16.44 10.09
CA ILE A 30 -3.85 -15.22 9.37
C ILE A 30 -2.33 -15.07 9.40
N ALA A 31 -1.72 -15.15 8.24
CA ALA A 31 -0.27 -15.10 8.09
C ALA A 31 0.17 -13.88 7.30
N SER A 32 1.22 -13.22 7.77
CA SER A 32 1.92 -12.18 7.05
C SER A 32 3.38 -12.58 6.84
N TYR A 33 3.94 -12.25 5.68
CA TYR A 33 5.32 -12.57 5.35
C TYR A 33 6.21 -11.32 5.43
N THR A 34 7.14 -11.34 6.38
CA THR A 34 8.11 -10.26 6.64
C THR A 34 9.53 -10.61 6.16
N GLY A 35 9.68 -11.64 5.33
CA GLY A 35 10.98 -12.10 4.80
C GLY A 35 11.52 -13.38 5.46
N ALA A 36 10.97 -13.80 6.59
CA ALA A 36 11.38 -15.01 7.31
C ALA A 36 10.37 -16.14 7.12
N LEU A 37 10.72 -17.13 6.31
CA LEU A 37 9.85 -18.25 5.96
C LEU A 37 9.42 -19.09 7.17
N LYS A 38 10.38 -19.49 8.00
CA LYS A 38 10.11 -20.29 9.20
C LYS A 38 9.22 -19.55 10.20
N ALA A 39 9.38 -18.23 10.31
CA ALA A 39 8.55 -17.41 11.21
C ALA A 39 7.08 -17.39 10.75
N ALA A 40 6.83 -17.27 9.43
CA ALA A 40 5.48 -17.32 8.88
C ALA A 40 4.81 -18.69 9.14
N LEU A 41 5.54 -19.80 8.92
CA LEU A 41 5.02 -21.15 9.19
C LEU A 41 4.73 -21.38 10.67
N ILE A 42 5.63 -20.95 11.57
CA ILE A 42 5.39 -21.03 13.02
C ILE A 42 4.15 -20.24 13.42
N SER A 43 3.95 -19.06 12.82
CA SER A 43 2.76 -18.23 13.08
C SER A 43 1.47 -18.95 12.68
N ILE A 44 1.46 -19.61 11.52
CA ILE A 44 0.32 -20.42 11.05
C ILE A 44 0.07 -21.58 12.00
N ALA A 45 1.10 -22.39 12.27
CA ALA A 45 0.99 -23.57 13.12
C ALA A 45 0.44 -23.21 14.51
N LYS A 46 0.96 -22.14 15.14
CA LYS A 46 0.46 -21.68 16.44
C LYS A 46 -1.00 -21.24 16.43
N GLN A 47 -1.47 -20.61 15.36
CA GLN A 47 -2.87 -20.17 15.25
C GLN A 47 -3.83 -21.34 15.04
N LEU A 48 -3.37 -22.41 14.39
CA LEU A 48 -4.13 -23.63 14.15
C LEU A 48 -3.96 -24.67 15.27
N ASP A 49 -3.25 -24.33 16.35
CA ASP A 49 -2.89 -25.25 17.45
C ASP A 49 -2.13 -26.51 16.99
N ILE A 50 -1.26 -26.34 15.99
CA ILE A 50 -0.41 -27.41 15.44
C ILE A 50 0.96 -27.39 16.14
N PRO A 51 1.49 -28.55 16.57
CA PRO A 51 2.81 -28.65 17.19
C PRO A 51 3.91 -28.04 16.31
N THR A 52 4.84 -27.32 16.94
CA THR A 52 6.00 -26.71 16.25
C THR A 52 7.34 -27.33 16.66
N THR A 53 7.27 -28.32 17.56
CA THR A 53 8.39 -29.06 18.12
C THR A 53 8.15 -30.55 17.94
N THR A 54 9.23 -31.29 17.71
CA THR A 54 9.21 -32.75 17.70
C THR A 54 9.83 -33.26 19.00
N PRO A 55 9.24 -34.29 19.65
CA PRO A 55 9.85 -34.94 20.79
C PRO A 55 11.18 -35.57 20.38
N THR A 56 12.22 -35.38 21.18
CA THR A 56 13.49 -36.08 21.05
C THR A 56 13.48 -37.31 21.95
N TYR A 57 13.87 -38.45 21.40
CA TYR A 57 13.91 -39.71 22.11
C TYR A 57 15.35 -40.12 22.44
N ASN A 58 15.56 -40.70 23.62
CA ASN A 58 16.82 -41.35 23.96
C ASN A 58 16.97 -42.72 23.27
N LYS A 59 18.14 -43.34 23.41
CA LYS A 59 18.43 -44.71 22.91
C LYS A 59 17.44 -45.75 23.43
N ASP A 60 16.82 -45.50 24.58
CA ASP A 60 15.86 -46.38 25.25
C ASP A 60 14.40 -46.07 24.87
N GLY A 61 14.15 -45.07 24.01
CA GLY A 61 12.81 -44.72 23.51
C GLY A 61 12.01 -43.74 24.38
N ASP A 62 12.57 -43.24 25.48
CA ASP A 62 11.93 -42.24 26.34
C ASP A 62 12.08 -40.82 25.79
N ILE A 63 11.05 -39.98 25.97
CA ILE A 63 11.05 -38.57 25.59
C ILE A 63 11.99 -37.79 26.51
N THR A 64 13.04 -37.21 25.95
CA THR A 64 14.08 -36.49 26.70
C THR A 64 14.12 -34.99 26.44
N GLY A 65 13.29 -34.51 25.52
CA GLY A 65 13.15 -33.09 25.25
C GLY A 65 12.33 -32.82 24.01
N GLU A 66 12.32 -31.56 23.61
CA GLU A 66 11.64 -31.08 22.40
C GLU A 66 12.63 -30.33 21.51
N LYS A 67 12.65 -30.66 20.22
CA LYS A 67 13.47 -29.99 19.22
C LYS A 67 12.56 -29.17 18.29
N PRO A 68 12.89 -27.90 17.99
CA PRO A 68 12.10 -27.11 17.06
C PRO A 68 12.15 -27.72 15.65
N MET A 69 10.98 -27.85 15.03
CA MET A 69 10.84 -28.37 13.67
C MET A 69 11.61 -27.52 12.66
N SER A 70 12.09 -28.15 11.58
CA SER A 70 12.61 -27.45 10.40
C SER A 70 11.47 -26.77 9.62
N ALA A 71 11.80 -25.91 8.65
CA ALA A 71 10.78 -25.30 7.81
C ALA A 71 10.02 -26.34 6.97
N ASP A 72 10.70 -27.38 6.49
CA ASP A 72 10.08 -28.44 5.70
C ASP A 72 9.18 -29.33 6.58
N GLN A 73 9.65 -29.68 7.78
CA GLN A 73 8.82 -30.40 8.77
C GLN A 73 7.55 -29.61 9.12
N LEU A 74 7.65 -28.29 9.33
CA LEU A 74 6.48 -27.44 9.58
C LEU A 74 5.50 -27.43 8.41
N ARG A 75 5.98 -27.45 7.15
CA ARG A 75 5.10 -27.48 5.97
C ARG A 75 4.32 -28.77 5.89
N GLU A 76 5.00 -29.89 6.14
CA GLU A 76 4.40 -31.22 6.14
C GLU A 76 3.39 -31.34 7.29
N GLU A 77 3.77 -30.92 8.49
CA GLU A 77 2.90 -30.97 9.67
C GLU A 77 1.66 -30.09 9.52
N ILE A 78 1.80 -28.88 8.94
CA ILE A 78 0.64 -28.04 8.65
C ILE A 78 -0.24 -28.72 7.58
N ALA A 79 0.35 -29.28 6.52
CA ALA A 79 -0.42 -29.93 5.47
C ALA A 79 -1.15 -31.19 5.93
N SER A 80 -0.60 -31.96 6.88
CA SER A 80 -1.23 -33.17 7.41
C SER A 80 -2.36 -32.88 8.40
N ASN A 81 -2.30 -31.76 9.11
CA ASN A 81 -3.29 -31.36 10.12
C ASN A 81 -4.35 -30.37 9.57
N CYS A 82 -4.26 -29.96 8.31
CA CYS A 82 -5.24 -29.08 7.67
C CYS A 82 -6.10 -29.84 6.67
N ASP A 83 -7.39 -29.53 6.64
CA ASP A 83 -8.36 -30.11 5.71
C ASP A 83 -9.26 -29.01 5.10
N SER A 84 -10.37 -29.41 4.47
CA SER A 84 -11.35 -28.48 3.91
C SER A 84 -12.04 -27.59 4.95
N GLY A 85 -11.95 -27.92 6.24
CA GLY A 85 -12.41 -27.12 7.37
C GLY A 85 -11.38 -26.08 7.84
N THR A 86 -10.21 -26.00 7.20
CA THR A 86 -9.19 -24.99 7.50
C THR A 86 -9.21 -23.83 6.50
N LEU A 87 -9.19 -22.61 7.01
CA LEU A 87 -9.05 -21.37 6.24
C LEU A 87 -7.72 -20.68 6.55
N ILE A 88 -6.87 -20.52 5.55
CA ILE A 88 -5.62 -19.75 5.69
C ILE A 88 -5.74 -18.43 4.92
N ILE A 89 -5.67 -17.33 5.66
CA ILE A 89 -5.66 -15.96 5.13
C ILE A 89 -4.20 -15.50 5.02
N CYS A 90 -3.76 -15.29 3.78
CA CYS A 90 -2.41 -14.84 3.49
C CYS A 90 -2.41 -13.34 3.21
N ASP A 91 -1.95 -12.53 4.16
CA ASP A 91 -1.80 -11.10 3.98
C ASP A 91 -0.54 -10.76 3.17
N SER A 92 -0.67 -9.75 2.31
CA SER A 92 0.34 -9.29 1.37
C SER A 92 0.97 -10.46 0.58
N ALA A 93 0.13 -11.35 0.07
CA ALA A 93 0.51 -12.61 -0.57
C ALA A 93 1.49 -12.42 -1.75
N GLU A 94 1.47 -11.26 -2.40
CA GLU A 94 2.40 -10.89 -3.49
C GLU A 94 3.86 -10.82 -3.03
N ARG A 95 4.10 -10.63 -1.73
CA ARG A 95 5.44 -10.54 -1.13
C ARG A 95 6.00 -11.89 -0.71
N TRP A 96 5.17 -12.94 -0.68
CA TRP A 96 5.58 -14.26 -0.24
C TRP A 96 6.61 -14.85 -1.21
N SER A 97 7.58 -15.59 -0.67
CA SER A 97 8.60 -16.25 -1.48
C SER A 97 7.97 -17.26 -2.47
N ALA A 98 8.64 -17.52 -3.59
CA ALA A 98 8.16 -18.50 -4.56
C ALA A 98 7.92 -19.88 -3.91
N SER A 99 8.85 -20.32 -3.05
CA SER A 99 8.72 -21.58 -2.31
C SER A 99 7.46 -21.66 -1.44
N LEU A 100 7.08 -20.58 -0.73
CA LEU A 100 5.81 -20.57 0.01
C LEU A 100 4.60 -20.57 -0.91
N ARG A 101 4.66 -19.87 -2.05
CA ARG A 101 3.55 -19.83 -3.01
C ARG A 101 3.29 -21.19 -3.67
N TYR A 102 4.36 -21.94 -3.99
CA TYR A 102 4.23 -23.34 -4.42
C TYR A 102 3.67 -24.25 -3.32
N TRP A 103 4.07 -24.05 -2.07
CA TRP A 103 3.52 -24.80 -0.95
C TRP A 103 2.02 -24.52 -0.76
N LEU A 104 1.60 -23.25 -0.80
CA LEU A 104 0.18 -22.88 -0.77
C LEU A 104 -0.60 -23.51 -1.93
N GLU A 105 0.00 -23.63 -3.11
CA GLU A 105 -0.62 -24.30 -4.25
C GLU A 105 -0.87 -25.79 -3.96
N GLY A 106 0.07 -26.46 -3.29
CA GLY A 106 -0.10 -27.82 -2.77
C GLY A 106 -1.29 -27.92 -1.82
N LEU A 107 -1.38 -27.02 -0.82
CA LEU A 107 -2.51 -26.98 0.12
C LEU A 107 -3.84 -26.75 -0.60
N HIS A 108 -3.87 -25.87 -1.60
CA HIS A 108 -5.07 -25.62 -2.38
C HIS A 108 -5.55 -26.89 -3.11
N ASN A 109 -4.63 -27.63 -3.73
CA ASN A 109 -4.96 -28.86 -4.43
C ASN A 109 -5.45 -29.97 -3.48
N GLN A 110 -5.08 -29.91 -2.19
CA GLN A 110 -5.59 -30.79 -1.13
C GLN A 110 -7.00 -30.41 -0.65
N GLY A 111 -7.56 -29.29 -1.13
CA GLY A 111 -8.90 -28.83 -0.77
C GLY A 111 -8.94 -27.84 0.40
N ILE A 112 -7.79 -27.40 0.91
CA ILE A 112 -7.71 -26.39 1.97
C ILE A 112 -8.17 -25.03 1.42
N VAL A 113 -8.96 -24.30 2.20
CA VAL A 113 -9.51 -23.01 1.79
C VAL A 113 -8.45 -21.93 1.98
N LEU A 114 -8.12 -21.22 0.91
CA LEU A 114 -7.13 -20.14 0.93
C LEU A 114 -7.75 -18.81 0.54
N LEU A 115 -7.44 -17.77 1.31
CA LEU A 115 -7.75 -16.39 0.98
C LEU A 115 -6.45 -15.59 0.82
N LEU A 116 -6.14 -15.19 -0.40
CA LEU A 116 -4.98 -14.37 -0.70
C LEU A 116 -5.40 -12.90 -0.70
N LEU A 117 -4.81 -12.10 0.17
CA LEU A 117 -4.94 -10.64 0.15
C LEU A 117 -3.70 -10.08 -0.55
N ALA A 118 -3.89 -9.38 -1.66
CA ALA A 118 -2.78 -8.84 -2.43
C ALA A 118 -3.00 -7.39 -2.86
N SER A 119 -1.91 -6.63 -3.00
CA SER A 119 -1.99 -5.27 -3.52
C SER A 119 -2.00 -5.22 -5.05
N ARG A 120 -1.50 -6.27 -5.69
CA ARG A 120 -1.45 -6.45 -7.15
C ARG A 120 -1.45 -7.94 -7.47
N ASN A 121 -1.95 -8.32 -8.63
CA ASN A 121 -1.79 -9.68 -9.13
C ASN A 121 -0.38 -9.87 -9.70
N PRO A 122 0.43 -10.81 -9.18
CA PRO A 122 1.72 -11.15 -9.80
C PRO A 122 1.59 -11.99 -11.08
N GLU A 123 0.40 -12.49 -11.41
CA GLU A 123 0.11 -13.32 -12.60
C GLU A 123 1.02 -14.55 -12.73
N ARG A 124 1.36 -15.18 -11.59
CA ARG A 124 2.23 -16.36 -11.53
C ARG A 124 1.91 -17.26 -10.33
N ASP A 125 2.40 -18.49 -10.36
CA ASP A 125 2.27 -19.48 -9.29
C ASP A 125 0.78 -19.68 -8.90
N ILE A 126 0.48 -19.80 -7.60
CA ILE A 126 -0.89 -19.92 -7.08
C ILE A 126 -1.85 -18.83 -7.58
N PHE A 127 -1.37 -17.64 -7.93
CA PHE A 127 -2.24 -16.56 -8.41
C PHE A 127 -2.89 -16.85 -9.76
N LEU A 128 -2.33 -17.74 -10.58
CA LEU A 128 -2.95 -18.17 -11.84
C LEU A 128 -4.13 -19.11 -11.62
N LYS A 129 -4.13 -19.85 -10.50
CA LYS A 129 -5.19 -20.81 -10.14
C LYS A 129 -6.30 -20.18 -9.31
N MET A 130 -6.09 -18.97 -8.81
CA MET A 130 -7.03 -18.28 -7.93
C MET A 130 -7.91 -17.33 -8.74
N PRO A 131 -9.23 -17.57 -8.85
CA PRO A 131 -10.11 -16.56 -9.40
C PRO A 131 -10.07 -15.30 -8.53
N VAL A 132 -10.00 -14.14 -9.17
CA VAL A 132 -10.17 -12.83 -8.53
C VAL A 132 -11.61 -12.78 -8.03
N LEU A 133 -11.80 -12.84 -6.72
CA LEU A 133 -13.11 -12.80 -6.10
C LEU A 133 -13.60 -11.36 -5.99
N LEU A 134 -12.71 -10.47 -5.54
CA LEU A 134 -13.06 -9.09 -5.25
C LEU A 134 -11.87 -8.17 -5.55
N GLN A 135 -12.14 -7.10 -6.29
CA GLN A 135 -11.25 -5.95 -6.41
C GLN A 135 -11.88 -4.80 -5.62
N LEU A 136 -11.28 -4.47 -4.49
CA LEU A 136 -11.67 -3.33 -3.66
C LEU A 136 -11.14 -2.06 -4.34
N GLU A 137 -12.08 -1.24 -4.80
CA GLU A 137 -11.80 0.10 -5.29
C GLU A 137 -11.63 1.08 -4.12
N GLY A 138 -11.10 2.27 -4.43
CA GLY A 138 -11.06 3.37 -3.47
C GLY A 138 -12.47 3.76 -3.02
N ILE A 139 -12.60 4.22 -1.77
CA ILE A 139 -13.90 4.64 -1.25
C ILE A 139 -14.37 5.91 -1.97
N PRO A 140 -15.64 5.99 -2.41
CA PRO A 140 -16.21 7.19 -2.99
C PRO A 140 -16.04 8.42 -2.10
N GLU A 141 -15.88 9.60 -2.71
CA GLU A 141 -15.56 10.83 -1.99
C GLU A 141 -16.58 11.14 -0.87
N LEU A 142 -17.87 10.92 -1.14
CA LEU A 142 -18.95 11.20 -0.18
C LEU A 142 -18.86 10.32 1.07
N GLU A 143 -18.60 9.03 0.90
CA GLU A 143 -18.40 8.11 2.02
C GLU A 143 -17.11 8.42 2.78
N MET A 144 -16.03 8.76 2.05
CA MET A 144 -14.77 9.16 2.65
C MET A 144 -14.91 10.38 3.57
N ARG A 145 -15.70 11.39 3.15
CA ARG A 145 -16.00 12.56 3.98
C ARG A 145 -16.69 12.18 5.29
N SER A 146 -17.62 11.22 5.24
CA SER A 146 -18.30 10.72 6.45
C SER A 146 -17.33 10.00 7.39
N LEU A 147 -16.44 9.16 6.85
CA LEU A 147 -15.42 8.44 7.62
C LEU A 147 -14.40 9.40 8.26
N ILE A 148 -13.94 10.40 7.51
CA ILE A 148 -13.04 11.45 8.03
C ILE A 148 -13.71 12.23 9.16
N SER A 149 -15.00 12.57 9.00
CA SER A 149 -15.76 13.31 10.02
C SER A 149 -15.92 12.50 11.31
N GLN A 150 -16.26 11.22 11.19
CA GLN A 150 -16.39 10.31 12.33
C GLN A 150 -15.05 10.11 13.05
N GLU A 151 -13.97 9.90 12.29
CA GLU A 151 -12.62 9.74 12.86
C GLU A 151 -12.15 11.02 13.57
N ALA A 152 -12.41 12.19 12.97
CA ALA A 152 -12.09 13.48 13.59
C ALA A 152 -12.87 13.68 14.89
N GLN A 153 -14.17 13.39 14.91
CA GLN A 153 -14.99 13.45 16.11
C GLN A 153 -14.48 12.52 17.22
N HIS A 154 -14.12 11.28 16.86
CA HIS A 154 -13.55 10.32 17.80
C HIS A 154 -12.23 10.82 18.40
N GLN A 155 -11.45 11.59 17.64
CA GLN A 155 -10.22 12.22 18.09
C GLN A 155 -10.42 13.58 18.78
N GLY A 156 -11.67 14.01 19.00
CA GLY A 156 -12.01 15.29 19.63
C GLY A 156 -11.79 16.52 18.74
N LEU A 157 -11.65 16.33 17.44
CA LEU A 157 -11.44 17.38 16.45
C LEU A 157 -12.76 17.79 15.79
N LYS A 158 -12.92 19.10 15.57
CA LYS A 158 -13.98 19.66 14.73
C LYS A 158 -13.36 20.18 13.45
N LEU A 159 -13.55 19.45 12.35
CA LEU A 159 -13.09 19.85 11.03
C LEU A 159 -14.06 20.86 10.40
N ASN A 160 -13.52 21.94 9.84
CA ASN A 160 -14.30 22.81 8.97
C ASN A 160 -14.42 22.22 7.54
N THR A 161 -15.33 22.77 6.73
CA THR A 161 -15.60 22.27 5.37
C THR A 161 -14.38 22.30 4.45
N GLN A 162 -13.51 23.31 4.59
CA GLN A 162 -12.28 23.42 3.78
C GLN A 162 -11.26 22.35 4.18
N GLN A 163 -11.09 22.11 5.49
CA GLN A 163 -10.20 21.10 6.02
C GLN A 163 -10.64 19.72 5.57
N LEU A 164 -11.94 19.42 5.69
CA LEU A 164 -12.53 18.16 5.27
C LEU A 164 -12.37 17.94 3.75
N ALA A 165 -12.61 18.94 2.91
CA ALA A 165 -12.39 18.84 1.47
C ALA A 165 -10.92 18.58 1.12
N SER A 166 -9.99 19.28 1.78
CA SER A 166 -8.56 19.12 1.51
C SER A 166 -8.03 17.74 1.93
N ILE A 167 -8.45 17.23 3.09
CA ILE A 167 -8.08 15.88 3.56
C ILE A 167 -8.64 14.84 2.59
N THR A 168 -9.90 14.99 2.18
CA THR A 168 -10.56 14.04 1.27
C THR A 168 -9.84 13.98 -0.08
N SER A 169 -9.53 15.14 -0.68
CA SER A 169 -8.79 15.22 -1.94
C SER A 169 -7.39 14.60 -1.82
N ARG A 170 -6.67 14.84 -0.72
CA ARG A 170 -5.34 14.27 -0.50
C ARG A 170 -5.37 12.77 -0.17
N ALA A 171 -6.43 12.28 0.46
CA ALA A 171 -6.61 10.87 0.74
C ALA A 171 -6.84 10.06 -0.56
N GLY A 172 -7.53 10.64 -1.55
CA GLY A 172 -7.67 10.05 -2.88
C GLY A 172 -8.32 8.66 -2.86
N GLY A 173 -9.33 8.44 -2.01
CA GLY A 173 -10.00 7.14 -1.87
C GLY A 173 -9.31 6.15 -0.91
N ASN A 174 -8.13 6.49 -0.36
CA ASN A 174 -7.38 5.64 0.57
C ASN A 174 -7.72 5.92 2.05
N ILE A 175 -8.25 4.90 2.74
CA ILE A 175 -8.72 5.01 4.12
C ILE A 175 -7.57 5.25 5.10
N THR A 176 -6.49 4.47 5.00
CA THR A 176 -5.33 4.61 5.89
C THR A 176 -4.72 6.00 5.76
N ARG A 177 -4.64 6.52 4.53
CA ARG A 177 -4.14 7.88 4.27
C ARG A 177 -5.06 8.94 4.88
N ALA A 178 -6.37 8.78 4.76
CA ALA A 178 -7.35 9.69 5.38
C ALA A 178 -7.17 9.76 6.90
N LYS A 179 -7.08 8.60 7.58
CA LYS A 179 -6.87 8.54 9.04
C LYS A 179 -5.55 9.18 9.46
N TYR A 180 -4.47 8.92 8.71
CA TYR A 180 -3.17 9.53 8.96
C TYR A 180 -3.22 11.06 8.87
N LEU A 181 -3.88 11.61 7.85
CA LEU A 181 -4.03 13.07 7.70
C LEU A 181 -4.83 13.71 8.84
N VAL A 182 -5.87 13.03 9.34
CA VAL A 182 -6.61 13.48 10.54
C VAL A 182 -5.71 13.46 11.78
N GLN A 183 -4.87 12.44 11.93
CA GLN A 183 -3.92 12.35 13.04
C GLN A 183 -2.85 13.44 12.98
N GLN A 184 -2.30 13.73 11.80
CA GLN A 184 -1.34 14.84 11.62
C GLN A 184 -1.96 16.18 12.02
N LEU A 185 -3.23 16.39 11.65
CA LEU A 185 -3.95 17.59 12.05
C LEU A 185 -4.08 17.71 13.57
N ARG A 186 -4.35 16.60 14.26
CA ARG A 186 -4.39 16.57 15.74
C ARG A 186 -3.07 16.98 16.38
N LEU A 187 -1.95 16.60 15.76
CA LEU A 187 -0.60 16.88 16.26
C LEU A 187 -0.15 18.33 16.02
N GLY A 188 -0.99 19.16 15.39
CA GLY A 188 -0.66 20.56 15.11
C GLY A 188 0.22 20.75 13.87
N GLU A 189 0.38 19.72 13.02
CA GLU A 189 1.10 19.78 11.74
C GLU A 189 0.25 20.46 10.64
N GLU A 190 -0.59 21.43 11.01
CA GLU A 190 -1.52 22.14 10.10
C GLU A 190 -0.77 22.74 8.90
N SER A 191 0.46 23.20 9.12
CA SER A 191 1.26 23.84 8.08
C SER A 191 1.73 22.89 6.97
N GLU A 192 1.80 21.58 7.17
CA GLU A 192 2.11 20.61 6.10
C GLU A 192 0.85 19.97 5.53
N VAL A 193 -0.20 19.85 6.34
CA VAL A 193 -1.47 19.25 5.89
C VAL A 193 -2.22 20.15 4.91
N PHE A 194 -2.11 21.48 5.09
CA PHE A 194 -2.82 22.50 4.31
C PHE A 194 -1.94 23.29 3.33
N LYS A 195 -0.61 23.09 3.35
CA LYS A 195 0.26 23.55 2.26
C LYS A 195 -0.05 22.72 1.01
N SER A 196 -1.04 23.19 0.29
CA SER A 196 -1.37 22.72 -1.05
C SER A 196 -0.16 22.88 -1.97
N ALA A 197 -0.11 22.01 -2.99
CA ALA A 197 0.82 21.95 -4.11
C ALA A 197 0.90 23.22 -5.00
N ASN A 198 0.61 24.39 -4.44
CA ASN A 198 0.61 25.69 -5.09
C ASN A 198 1.86 26.52 -4.81
N GLN A 199 2.86 25.95 -4.14
CA GLN A 199 4.19 26.53 -4.14
C GLN A 199 4.93 26.14 -5.43
N TYR A 200 4.27 26.36 -6.58
CA TYR A 200 5.00 26.61 -7.82
C TYR A 200 5.84 27.84 -7.53
N ARG A 201 7.13 27.63 -7.24
CA ARG A 201 8.09 28.70 -7.05
C ARG A 201 8.08 29.50 -8.34
N SER A 202 7.28 30.58 -8.37
CA SER A 202 6.96 31.29 -9.59
C SER A 202 8.28 31.70 -10.23
N ILE A 203 8.60 31.12 -11.39
CA ILE A 203 9.76 31.49 -12.21
C ILE A 203 9.49 32.82 -12.92
N THR A 204 8.25 33.35 -12.79
CA THR A 204 7.81 34.64 -13.34
C THR A 204 8.76 35.81 -13.07
N PRO A 205 9.39 35.98 -11.90
CA PRO A 205 10.37 37.05 -11.67
C PRO A 205 11.60 36.93 -12.56
N PHE A 206 12.15 35.73 -12.71
CA PHE A 206 13.31 35.47 -13.59
C PHE A 206 12.95 35.65 -15.06
N LEU A 207 11.76 35.20 -15.41
CA LEU A 207 11.18 35.39 -16.72
C LEU A 207 11.04 36.89 -17.05
N MET A 208 10.51 37.71 -16.14
CA MET A 208 10.39 39.17 -16.34
C MET A 208 11.74 39.87 -16.41
N ALA A 209 12.73 39.43 -15.61
CA ALA A 209 14.09 39.95 -15.64
C ALA A 209 14.78 39.68 -17.00
N GLY A 210 14.60 38.48 -17.57
CA GLY A 210 15.12 38.17 -18.91
C GLY A 210 14.52 39.06 -20.00
N LEU A 211 13.20 39.28 -19.94
CA LEU A 211 12.49 40.16 -20.89
C LEU A 211 13.02 41.60 -20.83
N ALA A 212 13.20 42.14 -19.61
CA ALA A 212 13.78 43.46 -19.40
C ALA A 212 15.22 43.56 -19.95
N ALA A 213 16.07 42.56 -19.70
CA ALA A 213 17.44 42.55 -20.20
C ALA A 213 17.52 42.52 -21.75
N PHE A 214 16.66 41.74 -22.41
CA PHE A 214 16.60 41.70 -23.88
C PHE A 214 16.05 43.00 -24.48
N SER A 215 15.07 43.64 -23.84
CA SER A 215 14.58 44.96 -24.25
C SER A 215 15.66 46.04 -24.14
N ILE A 216 16.48 46.01 -23.09
CA ILE A 216 17.62 46.92 -22.91
C ILE A 216 18.70 46.67 -23.99
N LEU A 217 19.05 45.41 -24.25
CA LEU A 217 19.99 45.04 -25.31
C LEU A 217 19.52 45.51 -26.70
N ARG A 218 18.22 45.38 -26.99
CA ARG A 218 17.62 45.89 -28.24
C ARG A 218 17.74 47.41 -28.37
N TYR A 219 17.61 48.16 -27.26
CA TYR A 219 17.72 49.61 -27.24
C TYR A 219 19.17 50.10 -27.37
N LEU A 220 20.12 49.43 -26.69
CA LEU A 220 21.56 49.72 -26.78
C LEU A 220 22.15 49.36 -28.14
N ALA A 221 21.60 48.37 -28.82
CA ALA A 221 22.02 47.95 -30.16
C ALA A 221 21.66 48.96 -31.28
N ASN A 222 21.52 50.25 -30.95
CA ASN A 222 21.06 51.26 -31.90
C ASN A 222 22.04 51.55 -33.08
N GLY A 223 23.22 50.94 -33.07
CA GLY A 223 24.21 50.99 -34.15
C GLY A 223 24.54 49.67 -34.85
N ASP A 224 24.13 48.49 -34.33
CA ASP A 224 24.55 47.20 -34.90
C ASP A 224 23.33 46.28 -35.19
N PRO A 225 23.04 45.97 -36.47
CA PRO A 225 21.89 45.16 -36.87
C PRO A 225 21.94 43.72 -36.35
N ALA A 226 23.12 43.13 -36.16
CA ALA A 226 23.25 41.75 -35.71
C ALA A 226 22.74 41.59 -34.26
N MET A 227 23.07 42.55 -33.39
CA MET A 227 22.72 42.51 -31.97
C MET A 227 21.22 42.79 -31.74
N ARG A 228 20.59 43.61 -32.60
CA ARG A 228 19.12 43.79 -32.62
C ARG A 228 18.39 42.50 -33.02
N LEU A 229 18.92 41.76 -33.98
CA LEU A 229 18.32 40.51 -34.46
C LEU A 229 18.38 39.41 -33.38
N ILE A 230 19.51 39.31 -32.69
CA ILE A 230 19.70 38.36 -31.57
C ILE A 230 18.77 38.69 -30.40
N GLY A 231 18.67 39.98 -30.01
CA GLY A 231 17.76 40.41 -28.95
C GLY A 231 16.28 40.18 -29.28
N GLY A 232 15.89 40.36 -30.54
CA GLY A 232 14.54 40.06 -31.02
C GLY A 232 14.20 38.57 -31.05
N ALA A 233 15.11 37.74 -31.59
CA ALA A 233 14.93 36.29 -31.68
C ALA A 233 14.82 35.63 -30.29
N ALA A 234 15.62 36.08 -29.32
CA ALA A 234 15.57 35.56 -27.95
C ALA A 234 14.24 35.89 -27.25
N LEU A 235 13.65 37.07 -27.52
CA LEU A 235 12.37 37.50 -26.95
C LEU A 235 11.20 36.65 -27.48
N VAL A 236 11.24 36.30 -28.77
CA VAL A 236 10.25 35.40 -29.40
C VAL A 236 10.39 33.98 -28.86
N LEU A 237 11.60 33.43 -28.78
CA LEU A 237 11.87 32.10 -28.23
C LEU A 237 11.34 31.99 -26.78
N TYR A 238 11.59 33.01 -25.99
CA TYR A 238 11.09 33.10 -24.62
C TYR A 238 9.55 33.14 -24.55
N MET A 239 8.88 33.89 -25.44
CA MET A 239 7.40 33.93 -25.46
C MET A 239 6.81 32.56 -25.79
N VAL A 240 7.43 31.82 -26.70
CA VAL A 240 7.02 30.44 -27.04
C VAL A 240 7.19 29.51 -25.85
N ILE A 241 8.31 29.56 -25.13
CA ILE A 241 8.55 28.76 -23.91
C ILE A 241 7.51 29.10 -22.83
N ARG A 242 7.17 30.39 -22.65
CA ARG A 242 6.16 30.83 -21.68
C ARG A 242 4.76 30.32 -22.03
N GLN A 243 4.43 30.23 -23.31
CA GLN A 243 3.13 29.75 -23.77
C GLN A 243 3.01 28.24 -23.59
N LEU A 244 4.09 27.49 -23.82
CA LEU A 244 4.17 26.05 -23.54
C LEU A 244 4.17 25.72 -22.05
N SER A 245 4.76 26.57 -21.20
CA SER A 245 4.76 26.38 -19.74
C SER A 245 3.40 26.62 -19.06
N LYS A 246 2.42 27.18 -19.79
CA LYS A 246 1.06 27.44 -19.28
C LYS A 246 0.03 26.40 -19.78
N ALA A 247 0.40 25.55 -20.73
CA ALA A 247 -0.37 24.38 -21.16
C ALA A 247 0.01 23.17 -20.30
#